data_AF-A0A1G9ZKH0-F1
#
_entry.id   AF-A0A1G9ZKH0-F1
#
_cell.length_a   1.000
_cell.length_b   1.000
_cell.length_c   1.000
_cell.angle_alpha   90.00
_cell.angle_beta   90.00
_cell.angle_gamma   90.00
#
_symmetry.space_group_name_H-M   'P 1'
#
loop_
_entity.id
_entity.type
_entity.pdbx_description
1 polymer ?
#
loop_
_entity_poly.entity_id
_entity_poly.type
_entity_poly.pdbx_seq_one_letter_code
_entity_poly.pdbx_strand_id
1 'polypeptide(L)'
;MGNRLVPAVLIALLVIFHAQLWVGRGSVPSVREMQHRLTEQQAKNAQAQAANDQLTAEVRDLKEGLEMVEEKARSELGMVKPNEIFVQVTK
;
A
#
# COMPACT_ATOMS: atom_id res chain seq x y z
N MET A 1 -36.24 55.32 -9.22
CA MET A 1 -35.48 54.50 -8.23
C MET A 1 -35.38 53.00 -8.60
N GLY A 2 -35.54 52.59 -9.87
CA GLY A 2 -35.49 51.16 -10.27
C GLY A 2 -34.17 50.65 -10.86
N ASN A 3 -33.24 51.52 -11.23
CA ASN A 3 -32.07 51.13 -12.05
C ASN A 3 -30.86 50.57 -11.26
N ARG A 4 -30.89 50.65 -9.92
CA ARG A 4 -29.79 50.18 -9.04
C ARG A 4 -30.03 48.79 -8.45
N LEU A 5 -31.24 48.25 -8.57
CA LEU A 5 -31.59 46.93 -8.04
C LEU A 5 -30.99 45.82 -8.89
N VAL A 6 -31.08 45.94 -10.22
CA VAL A 6 -30.51 44.98 -11.17
C VAL A 6 -29.01 44.75 -10.95
N PRO A 7 -28.15 45.79 -10.90
CA PRO A 7 -26.73 45.56 -10.64
C PRO A 7 -26.46 45.00 -9.24
N ALA A 8 -27.23 45.39 -8.22
CA ALA A 8 -27.07 44.84 -6.87
C ALA A 8 -27.38 43.33 -6.81
N VAL A 9 -28.43 42.89 -7.50
CA VAL A 9 -28.79 41.46 -7.60
C VAL A 9 -27.71 40.68 -8.37
N LEU A 10 -27.19 41.24 -9.46
CA LEU A 10 -26.11 40.60 -10.22
C LEU A 10 -24.83 40.46 -9.39
N ILE A 11 -24.47 41.47 -8.60
CA ILE A 11 -23.31 41.39 -7.69
C ILE A 11 -23.55 40.33 -6.61
N ALA A 12 -24.75 40.27 -6.02
CA ALA A 12 -25.08 39.27 -5.02
C ALA A 12 -24.95 37.84 -5.59
N LEU A 13 -25.48 37.59 -6.79
CA LEU A 13 -25.35 36.31 -7.49
C LEU A 13 -23.88 35.98 -7.79
N LEU A 14 -23.09 36.97 -8.22
CA LEU A 14 -21.66 36.80 -8.50
C LEU A 14 -20.87 36.38 -7.25
N VAL A 15 -21.16 37.01 -6.11
CA VAL A 15 -20.53 36.71 -4.82
C VAL A 15 -20.91 35.31 -4.34
N ILE A 16 -22.18 34.92 -4.46
CA ILE A 16 -22.65 33.57 -4.11
C ILE A 16 -21.91 32.53 -4.96
N PHE A 17 -21.80 32.75 -6.27
CA PHE A 17 -21.11 31.84 -7.17
C PHE A 17 -19.61 31.73 -6.84
N HIS A 18 -18.94 32.86 -6.58
CA HIS A 18 -17.54 32.86 -6.16
C HIS A 18 -17.32 32.13 -4.84
N ALA A 19 -18.19 32.36 -3.85
CA ALA A 19 -18.13 31.66 -2.57
C ALA A 19 -18.36 30.16 -2.75
N GLN A 20 -19.31 29.75 -3.59
CA GLN A 20 -19.55 28.34 -3.89
C GLN A 20 -18.36 27.67 -4.59
N LEU A 21 -17.65 28.38 -5.48
CA LEU A 21 -16.44 27.86 -6.11
C LEU A 21 -15.28 27.69 -5.12
N TRP A 22 -15.17 28.59 -4.14
CA TRP A 22 -14.12 28.52 -3.12
C TRP A 22 -14.41 27.49 -2.02
N VAL A 23 -15.69 27.21 -1.73
CA VAL A 23 -16.14 26.27 -0.67
C VAL A 23 -16.57 24.90 -1.24
N GLY A 24 -16.75 24.79 -2.56
CA GLY A 24 -17.22 23.59 -3.24
C GLY A 24 -16.23 22.40 -3.23
N ARG A 25 -16.63 21.29 -3.87
CA ARG A 25 -15.84 20.05 -3.96
C ARG A 25 -14.50 20.36 -4.64
N GLY A 26 -13.40 20.29 -3.89
CA GLY A 26 -12.06 20.71 -4.32
C GLY A 26 -11.53 21.97 -3.63
N SER A 27 -12.25 22.52 -2.65
CA SER A 27 -11.79 23.65 -1.85
C SER A 27 -10.48 23.33 -1.11
N VAL A 28 -9.63 24.35 -0.96
CA VAL A 28 -8.30 24.28 -0.29
C VAL A 28 -8.34 23.53 1.06
N PRO A 29 -9.37 23.67 1.91
CA PRO A 29 -9.47 22.90 3.15
C PRO A 29 -9.65 21.40 2.92
N SER A 30 -10.47 21.00 1.93
CA SER A 30 -10.73 19.60 1.59
C SER A 30 -9.48 18.91 1.06
N VAL A 31 -8.69 19.63 0.24
CA VAL A 31 -7.40 19.11 -0.25
C VAL A 31 -6.43 18.90 0.91
N ARG A 32 -6.34 19.82 1.88
CA ARG A 32 -5.46 19.65 3.05
C ARG A 32 -5.85 18.46 3.92
N GLU A 33 -7.14 18.26 4.17
CA GLU A 33 -7.60 17.10 4.94
C GLU A 33 -7.28 15.78 4.22
N MET A 34 -7.49 15.75 2.90
CA MET A 34 -7.19 14.58 2.08
C MET A 34 -5.68 14.32 2.01
N GLN A 35 -4.86 15.37 1.93
CA GLN A 35 -3.40 15.28 2.00
C GLN A 35 -2.95 14.69 3.34
N HIS A 36 -3.54 15.13 4.45
CA HIS A 36 -3.21 14.63 5.78
C HIS A 36 -3.54 13.14 5.92
N ARG A 37 -4.74 12.73 5.49
CA ARG A 37 -5.16 11.32 5.46
C ARG A 37 -4.23 10.48 4.58
N LEU A 38 -3.79 11.02 3.43
CA LEU A 38 -2.86 10.35 2.55
C LEU A 38 -1.50 10.13 3.22
N THR A 39 -0.96 11.15 3.88
CA THR A 39 0.33 11.05 4.60
C THR A 39 0.26 10.03 5.74
N GLU A 40 -0.81 10.03 6.52
CA GLU A 40 -1.02 9.03 7.58
C GLU A 40 -1.10 7.60 7.01
N GLN A 41 -1.83 7.42 5.90
CA GLN A 41 -1.97 6.12 5.27
C GLN A 41 -0.65 5.62 4.68
N GLN A 42 0.13 6.53 4.07
CA GLN A 42 1.47 6.21 3.56
C GLN A 42 2.42 5.78 4.68
N ALA A 43 2.39 6.45 5.83
CA ALA A 43 3.20 6.06 6.99
C ALA A 43 2.85 4.66 7.49
N LYS A 44 1.55 4.34 7.59
CA LYS A 44 1.08 2.99 7.97
C LYS A 44 1.50 1.94 6.95
N ASN A 45 1.36 2.23 5.66
CA ASN A 45 1.78 1.31 4.60
C ASN A 45 3.29 1.05 4.63
N ALA A 46 4.11 2.08 4.88
CA ALA A 46 5.56 1.92 4.98
C ALA A 46 5.95 1.01 6.16
N GLN A 47 5.28 1.15 7.31
CA GLN A 47 5.49 0.27 8.45
C GLN A 47 5.09 -1.18 8.14
N ALA A 48 3.94 -1.38 7.50
CA ALA A 48 3.46 -2.70 7.12
C ALA A 48 4.40 -3.36 6.09
N GLN A 49 4.92 -2.59 5.13
CA GLN A 49 5.89 -3.08 4.16
C GLN A 49 7.17 -3.57 4.83
N ALA A 50 7.73 -2.80 5.77
CA ALA A 50 8.94 -3.20 6.49
C ALA A 50 8.75 -4.51 7.27
N ALA A 51 7.59 -4.70 7.91
CA ALA A 51 7.26 -5.95 8.61
C ALA A 51 7.11 -7.13 7.64
N ASN A 52 6.45 -6.92 6.49
CA ASN A 52 6.34 -7.95 5.46
C ASN A 52 7.70 -8.35 4.90
N ASP A 53 8.59 -7.38 4.66
CA ASP A 53 9.93 -7.65 4.15
C ASP A 53 10.76 -8.47 5.16
N GLN A 54 10.65 -8.15 6.45
CA GLN A 54 11.27 -8.94 7.52
C GLN A 54 10.73 -10.37 7.57
N LEU A 55 9.40 -10.53 7.60
CA LEU A 55 8.77 -11.86 7.64
C LEU A 55 9.13 -12.69 6.40
N THR A 56 9.21 -12.05 5.23
CA THR A 56 9.60 -12.71 3.98
C THR A 56 11.04 -13.22 4.06
N ALA A 57 11.94 -12.43 4.64
CA ALA A 57 13.32 -12.86 4.87
C ALA A 57 13.39 -14.03 5.86
N GLU A 58 12.67 -13.97 6.98
CA GLU A 58 12.61 -15.07 7.95
C GLU A 58 12.07 -16.37 7.33
N VAL A 59 11.01 -16.27 6.52
CA VAL A 59 10.45 -17.43 5.80
C VAL A 59 11.45 -17.99 4.79
N ARG A 60 12.21 -17.15 4.10
CA ARG A 60 13.25 -17.61 3.17
C ARG A 60 14.36 -18.33 3.93
N ASP A 61 14.87 -17.75 5.00
CA ASP A 61 15.95 -18.34 5.79
C ASP A 61 15.52 -19.68 6.42
N LEU A 62 14.25 -19.80 6.86
CA LEU A 62 13.69 -21.06 7.34
C LEU A 62 13.61 -22.13 6.25
N LYS A 63 13.21 -21.75 5.02
CA LYS A 63 13.16 -22.68 3.89
C LYS A 63 14.56 -23.16 3.49
N GLU A 64 15.51 -22.23 3.36
CA GLU A 64 16.90 -22.56 3.05
C GLU A 64 17.52 -23.47 4.14
N GLY A 65 17.25 -23.17 5.41
CA GLY A 65 17.69 -24.02 6.53
C GLY A 65 17.10 -25.43 6.48
N LEU A 66 15.82 -25.58 6.13
CA LEU A 66 15.18 -26.88 5.97
C LEU A 66 15.74 -27.66 4.77
N GLU A 67 15.99 -27.00 3.65
CA GLU A 67 16.63 -27.60 2.47
C GLU A 67 18.03 -28.14 2.80
N MET A 68 18.82 -27.37 3.55
CA MET A 68 20.15 -27.81 4.01
C MET A 68 20.08 -29.05 4.92
N VAL A 69 19.07 -29.16 5.77
CA VAL A 69 18.85 -30.34 6.62
C VAL A 69 18.40 -31.54 5.78
N GLU A 70 17.53 -31.33 4.80
CA GLU A 70 17.07 -32.38 3.88
C GLU A 70 18.22 -32.93 3.02
N GLU A 71 19.09 -32.06 2.50
CA GLU A 71 20.32 -32.42 1.78
C GLU A 71 21.20 -33.33 2.65
N LYS A 72 21.46 -32.93 3.90
CA LYS A 72 22.29 -33.71 4.83
C LYS A 72 21.68 -35.05 5.20
N ALA A 73 20.36 -35.10 5.42
CA ALA A 73 19.64 -36.36 5.69
C ALA A 73 19.68 -37.32 4.48
N ARG A 74 19.59 -36.78 3.26
CA ARG A 74 19.75 -37.57 2.03
C ARG A 74 21.18 -38.04 1.83
N SER A 75 22.18 -37.17 2.03
CA SER A 75 23.59 -37.47 1.74
C SER A 75 24.24 -38.37 2.79
N GLU A 76 23.94 -38.17 4.08
CA GLU A 76 24.60 -38.89 5.18
C GLU A 76 23.80 -40.08 5.68
N LEU A 77 22.47 -39.99 5.72
CA LEU A 77 21.61 -41.03 6.29
C LEU A 77 20.89 -41.86 5.21
N GLY A 78 21.02 -41.49 3.92
CA GLY A 78 20.30 -42.15 2.83
C GLY A 78 18.78 -42.07 2.95
N MET A 79 18.27 -41.10 3.74
CA MET A 79 16.84 -40.95 3.97
C MET A 79 16.13 -40.44 2.72
N VAL A 80 15.04 -41.10 2.33
CA VAL A 80 14.19 -40.74 1.18
C VAL A 80 12.75 -40.59 1.63
N LYS A 81 11.98 -39.68 1.01
CA LYS A 81 10.57 -39.49 1.37
C LYS A 81 9.76 -40.73 0.96
N PRO A 82 8.64 -41.03 1.66
CA PRO A 82 7.74 -42.09 1.24
C PRO A 82 7.28 -41.85 -0.22
N ASN A 83 7.39 -42.89 -1.07
CA ASN A 83 7.12 -42.85 -2.52
C ASN A 83 8.14 -42.08 -3.39
N GLU A 84 9.37 -41.89 -2.94
CA GLU A 84 10.46 -41.28 -3.73
C GLU A 84 11.44 -42.37 -4.23
N ILE A 85 11.87 -42.31 -5.51
CA ILE A 85 12.88 -43.22 -6.08
C ILE A 85 14.20 -42.45 -6.20
N PHE A 86 15.21 -42.85 -5.44
CA PHE A 86 16.54 -42.24 -5.48
C PHE A 86 17.38 -42.88 -6.61
N VAL A 87 17.84 -42.05 -7.56
CA VAL A 87 18.66 -42.49 -8.70
C VAL A 87 20.04 -41.84 -8.62
N GLN A 88 21.09 -42.64 -8.38
CA GLN A 88 22.47 -42.20 -8.44
C GLN A 88 23.03 -42.49 -9.83
N VAL A 89 23.37 -41.43 -10.58
CA VAL A 89 23.99 -41.55 -11.90
C VAL A 89 25.51 -41.51 -11.72
N THR A 90 26.14 -42.67 -11.68
CA THR A 90 27.61 -42.82 -11.83
C THR A 90 27.95 -42.97 -13.30
N LYS A 91 28.97 -42.23 -13.75
CA LYS A 91 29.49 -42.30 -15.12
C LYS A 91 30.42 -43.48 -15.32
#